data_AF-A0A8R1HUM4-F1
#
_entry.id   AF-A0A8R1HUM4-F1
#
_cell.length_a   1.000
_cell.length_b   1.000
_cell.length_c   1.000
_cell.angle_alpha   90.00
_cell.angle_beta   90.00
_cell.angle_gamma   90.00
#
_symmetry.space_group_name_H-M   'P 1'
#
loop_
_entity.id
_entity.type
_entity.pdbx_description
1 polymer ?
#
loop_
_entity_poly.entity_id
_entity_poly.type
_entity_poly.pdbx_seq_one_letter_code
_entity_poly.pdbx_strand_id
1 'polypeptide(L)'
;MASATQRIPSKRQTLDEAYAPPANFLEIEQSPDFSFKDGRPVHVTSQKQLDHKLEQIRLAKKMVALLKETEEVQRVYKVSCEEREVRGKEELAKRPIAKGVKSID
;
A
#
# COMPACT_ATOMS: atom_id res chain seq x y z
N MET A 1 -5.45 -28.53 -40.70
CA MET A 1 -4.87 -27.21 -40.38
C MET A 1 -4.20 -27.31 -39.02
N ALA A 2 -2.95 -26.84 -38.86
CA ALA A 2 -2.22 -26.91 -37.60
C ALA A 2 -2.68 -25.81 -36.62
N SER A 3 -2.85 -26.13 -35.32
CA SER A 3 -3.19 -25.14 -34.29
C SER A 3 -2.00 -24.19 -34.04
N ALA A 4 -2.26 -22.88 -34.00
CA ALA A 4 -1.26 -21.83 -33.78
C ALA A 4 -0.85 -21.63 -32.30
N THR A 5 -1.62 -22.19 -31.38
CA THR A 5 -1.41 -22.04 -29.92
C THR A 5 -1.13 -23.38 -29.25
N GLN A 6 -0.47 -23.33 -28.10
CA GLN A 6 -0.18 -24.48 -27.24
C GLN A 6 -0.64 -24.20 -25.81
N ARG A 7 -1.21 -25.22 -25.15
CA ARG A 7 -1.67 -25.11 -23.76
C ARG A 7 -0.48 -25.20 -22.81
N ILE A 8 -0.47 -24.37 -21.77
CA ILE A 8 0.57 -24.40 -20.73
C ILE A 8 0.26 -25.56 -19.77
N PRO A 9 1.24 -26.40 -19.41
CA PRO A 9 1.02 -27.48 -18.45
C PRO A 9 0.65 -26.92 -17.07
N SER A 10 -0.40 -27.46 -16.45
CA SER A 10 -0.81 -27.08 -15.09
C SER A 10 0.27 -27.48 -14.09
N LYS A 11 0.77 -26.53 -13.29
CA LYS A 11 1.65 -26.79 -12.15
C LYS A 11 0.88 -27.66 -11.14
N ARG A 12 1.47 -28.78 -10.70
CA ARG A 12 0.93 -29.56 -9.58
C ARG A 12 1.28 -28.85 -8.28
N GLN A 13 0.28 -28.59 -7.45
CA GLN A 13 0.49 -28.01 -6.12
C GLN A 13 1.12 -29.05 -5.18
N THR A 14 2.06 -28.63 -4.36
CA THR A 14 2.62 -29.48 -3.29
C THR A 14 1.70 -29.45 -2.06
N LEU A 15 1.85 -30.43 -1.16
CA LEU A 15 1.04 -30.47 0.07
C LEU A 15 1.26 -29.23 0.94
N ASP A 16 2.48 -28.73 1.02
CA ASP A 16 2.81 -27.52 1.79
C ASP A 16 2.16 -26.25 1.20
N GLU A 17 2.07 -26.15 -0.14
CA GLU A 17 1.35 -25.07 -0.83
C GLU A 17 -0.17 -25.12 -0.60
N ALA A 18 -0.73 -26.32 -0.39
CA ALA A 18 -2.17 -26.51 -0.17
C ALA A 18 -2.63 -26.11 1.24
N TYR A 19 -1.74 -26.16 2.24
CA TYR A 19 -2.04 -25.81 3.64
C TYR A 19 -1.58 -24.40 4.05
N ALA A 20 -0.91 -23.66 3.15
CA ALA A 20 -0.68 -22.23 3.36
C ALA A 20 -2.03 -21.49 3.49
N PRO A 21 -2.14 -20.44 4.34
CA PRO A 21 -3.35 -19.61 4.39
C PRO A 21 -3.71 -19.20 2.97
N PRO A 22 -4.97 -19.34 2.54
CA PRO A 22 -5.33 -19.50 1.14
C PRO A 22 -4.77 -18.34 0.31
N ALA A 23 -3.61 -18.58 -0.28
CA ALA A 23 -3.11 -17.88 -1.45
C ALA A 23 -3.91 -18.33 -2.69
N ASN A 24 -5.11 -18.90 -2.50
CA ASN A 24 -5.88 -19.67 -3.48
C ASN A 24 -6.57 -18.82 -4.56
N PHE A 25 -6.27 -17.51 -4.63
CA PHE A 25 -6.57 -16.67 -5.81
C PHE A 25 -5.34 -16.42 -6.71
N LEU A 26 -4.14 -16.87 -6.31
CA LEU A 26 -2.88 -16.43 -6.94
C LEU A 26 -2.37 -17.33 -8.06
N GLU A 27 -2.59 -18.65 -8.04
CA GLU A 27 -1.91 -19.52 -9.01
C GLU A 27 -2.81 -20.06 -10.13
N ILE A 28 -4.09 -20.35 -9.85
CA ILE A 28 -4.98 -20.99 -10.82
C ILE A 28 -5.56 -19.99 -11.84
N GLU A 29 -5.70 -18.71 -11.47
CA GLU A 29 -6.32 -17.70 -12.34
C GLU A 29 -5.35 -16.62 -12.85
N GLN A 30 -4.09 -16.55 -12.41
CA GLN A 30 -3.21 -15.43 -12.80
C GLN A 30 -2.31 -15.71 -14.00
N SER A 31 -2.06 -17.00 -14.27
CA SER A 31 -1.24 -17.41 -15.40
C SER A 31 -2.08 -17.57 -16.67
N PRO A 32 -1.56 -17.20 -17.85
CA PRO A 32 -2.23 -17.48 -19.10
C PRO A 32 -2.39 -19.00 -19.30
N ASP A 33 -3.52 -19.43 -19.85
CA ASP A 33 -3.82 -20.85 -20.11
C ASP A 33 -3.10 -21.42 -21.33
N PHE A 34 -2.80 -20.55 -22.30
CA PHE A 34 -2.18 -20.89 -23.57
C PHE A 34 -1.17 -19.82 -24.00
N SER A 35 -0.21 -20.23 -24.81
CA SER A 35 0.75 -19.35 -25.46
C SER A 35 0.81 -19.61 -26.97
N PHE A 36 1.36 -18.65 -27.71
CA PHE A 36 1.67 -18.86 -29.12
C PHE A 36 2.84 -19.83 -29.26
N LYS A 37 2.76 -20.74 -30.24
CA LYS A 37 3.88 -21.66 -30.55
C LYS A 37 5.15 -20.92 -30.98
N ASP A 38 4.98 -19.73 -31.56
CA ASP A 38 6.07 -18.84 -31.96
C ASP A 38 6.83 -18.23 -30.76
N GLY A 39 6.37 -18.46 -29.53
CA GLY A 39 6.99 -17.91 -28.32
C GLY A 39 6.57 -16.48 -27.97
N ARG A 40 5.61 -15.90 -28.70
CA ARG A 40 5.06 -14.57 -28.38
C ARG A 40 4.36 -14.58 -27.01
N PRO A 41 4.63 -13.60 -26.14
CA PRO A 41 4.06 -13.56 -24.79
C PRO A 41 2.55 -13.29 -24.84
N VAL A 42 1.81 -14.00 -24.00
CA VAL A 42 0.37 -13.78 -23.77
C VAL A 42 0.21 -13.36 -22.31
N HIS A 43 -0.33 -12.17 -22.09
CA HIS A 43 -0.40 -11.58 -20.74
C HIS A 43 -1.67 -12.02 -19.98
N VAL A 44 -2.74 -12.28 -20.72
CA VAL A 44 -4.05 -12.74 -20.23
C VAL A 44 -4.70 -13.59 -21.32
N THR A 45 -5.41 -14.63 -20.90
CA THR A 45 -6.17 -15.54 -21.78
C THR A 45 -7.67 -15.44 -21.58
N SER A 46 -8.13 -14.78 -20.51
CA SER A 46 -9.55 -14.66 -20.16
C SER A 46 -9.89 -13.23 -19.73
N GLN A 47 -11.13 -12.81 -20.03
CA GLN A 47 -11.66 -11.51 -19.59
C GLN A 47 -11.62 -11.36 -18.06
N LYS A 48 -11.89 -12.44 -17.32
CA LYS A 48 -11.83 -12.43 -15.85
C LYS A 48 -10.43 -12.06 -15.33
N GLN A 49 -9.38 -12.53 -16.01
CA GLN A 49 -8.00 -12.20 -15.65
C GLN A 49 -7.71 -10.72 -15.92
N LEU A 50 -8.25 -10.18 -17.00
CA LEU A 50 -8.13 -8.76 -17.31
C LEU A 50 -8.83 -7.91 -16.25
N ASP A 51 -10.09 -8.23 -15.92
CA ASP A 51 -10.88 -7.50 -14.92
C ASP A 51 -10.21 -7.53 -13.54
N HIS A 52 -9.69 -8.69 -13.13
CA HIS A 52 -8.95 -8.82 -11.88
C HIS A 52 -7.68 -7.96 -11.86
N LYS A 53 -6.90 -7.95 -12.95
CA LYS A 53 -5.70 -7.10 -13.05
C LYS A 53 -6.06 -5.61 -13.02
N LEU A 54 -7.15 -5.22 -13.67
CA LEU A 54 -7.65 -3.84 -13.63
C LEU A 54 -8.07 -3.43 -12.22
N GLU A 55 -8.76 -4.32 -11.49
CA GLU A 55 -9.18 -4.06 -10.12
C GLU A 55 -7.98 -3.94 -9.15
N GLN A 56 -6.95 -4.77 -9.32
CA GLN A 56 -5.70 -4.64 -8.57
C GLN A 56 -5.05 -3.26 -8.78
N ILE A 57 -4.99 -2.78 -10.02
CA ILE A 57 -4.45 -1.45 -10.34
C ILE A 57 -5.30 -0.36 -9.69
N ARG A 58 -6.63 -0.47 -9.76
CA ARG A 58 -7.56 0.47 -9.14
C ARG A 58 -7.35 0.54 -7.63
N LEU A 59 -7.29 -0.61 -6.97
CA LEU A 59 -7.09 -0.72 -5.53
C LEU A 59 -5.74 -0.12 -5.12
N ALA A 60 -4.66 -0.46 -5.82
CA ALA A 60 -3.33 0.07 -5.55
C ALA A 60 -3.30 1.61 -5.68
N LYS A 61 -3.90 2.18 -6.74
CA LYS A 61 -4.00 3.64 -6.91
C LYS A 61 -4.73 4.29 -5.75
N LYS A 62 -5.84 3.69 -5.29
CA LYS A 62 -6.60 4.19 -4.15
C LYS A 62 -5.78 4.14 -2.85
N MET A 63 -5.06 3.05 -2.61
CA MET A 63 -4.18 2.93 -1.44
C MET A 63 -3.10 4.02 -1.43
N VAL A 64 -2.41 4.23 -2.56
CA VAL A 64 -1.36 5.27 -2.66
C VAL A 64 -1.94 6.67 -2.41
N ALA A 65 -3.12 6.98 -2.95
CA ALA A 65 -3.78 8.26 -2.71
C ALA A 65 -4.07 8.49 -1.21
N LEU A 66 -4.66 7.50 -0.53
CA LEU A 66 -4.99 7.58 0.90
C LEU A 66 -3.73 7.70 1.78
N LEU A 67 -2.66 6.98 1.43
CA LEU A 67 -1.39 7.09 2.14
C LEU A 67 -0.80 8.49 2.02
N LYS A 68 -0.88 9.10 0.82
CA LYS A 68 -0.44 10.47 0.59
C LYS A 68 -1.24 11.48 1.40
N GLU A 69 -2.57 11.36 1.40
CA GLU A 69 -3.45 12.22 2.22
C GLU A 69 -3.10 12.10 3.72
N THR A 70 -2.85 10.89 4.20
CA THR A 70 -2.46 10.64 5.59
C THR A 70 -1.11 11.28 5.92
N GLU A 71 -0.13 11.19 5.02
CA GLU A 71 1.19 11.82 5.19
C GLU A 71 1.07 13.35 5.27
N GLU A 72 0.24 13.96 4.43
CA GLU A 72 -0.01 15.41 4.43
C GLU A 72 -0.66 15.85 5.75
N VAL A 73 -1.67 15.12 6.24
CA VAL A 73 -2.32 15.40 7.53
C VAL A 73 -1.31 15.28 8.69
N GLN A 74 -0.49 14.23 8.70
CA GLN A 74 0.55 14.05 9.72
C GLN A 74 1.56 15.20 9.71
N ARG A 75 1.96 15.67 8.51
CA ARG A 75 2.88 16.79 8.35
C ARG A 75 2.30 18.08 8.92
N VAL A 76 1.06 18.42 8.58
CA VAL A 76 0.38 19.61 9.11
C VAL A 76 0.20 19.52 10.62
N TYR A 77 -0.20 18.35 11.14
CA TYR A 77 -0.34 18.13 12.57
C TYR A 77 0.98 18.38 13.31
N LYS A 78 2.09 17.82 12.80
CA LYS A 78 3.42 18.02 13.38
C LYS A 78 3.80 19.49 13.47
N VAL A 79 3.65 20.24 12.37
CA VAL A 79 3.92 21.69 12.35
C VAL A 79 3.05 22.42 13.36
N SER A 80 1.75 22.11 13.43
CA SER A 80 0.83 22.75 14.38
C SER A 80 1.19 22.49 15.86
N CYS A 81 1.76 21.32 16.16
CA CYS A 81 2.24 21.00 17.50
C CYS A 81 3.49 21.81 17.84
N GLU A 82 4.47 21.87 16.92
CA GLU A 82 5.70 22.66 17.09
C GLU A 82 5.38 24.15 17.28
N GLU A 83 4.46 24.72 16.50
CA GLU A 83 4.02 26.12 16.65
C GLU A 83 3.38 26.40 18.02
N ARG A 84 2.58 25.46 18.53
CA ARG A 84 1.97 25.58 19.87
C ARG A 84 3.03 25.53 20.97
N GLU A 85 4.04 24.67 20.83
CA GLU A 85 5.15 24.60 21.78
C GLU A 85 5.97 25.88 21.79
N VAL A 86 6.30 26.42 20.61
CA VAL A 86 7.04 27.68 20.48
C VAL A 86 6.24 28.82 21.11
N ARG A 87 4.95 28.95 20.76
CA ARG A 87 4.06 29.97 21.35
C ARG A 87 3.96 29.84 22.86
N GLY A 88 3.83 28.62 23.39
CA GLY A 88 3.80 28.36 24.82
C GLY A 88 5.10 28.80 25.51
N LYS A 89 6.25 28.51 24.90
CA LYS A 89 7.57 28.95 25.40
C LYS A 89 7.71 30.47 25.37
N GLU A 90 7.27 31.12 24.30
CA GLU A 90 7.28 32.59 24.20
C GLU A 90 6.37 33.25 25.24
N GLU A 91 5.17 32.71 25.44
CA GLU A 91 4.26 33.21 26.47
C GLU A 91 4.85 33.02 27.87
N LEU A 92 5.44 31.86 28.16
CA LEU A 92 6.12 31.61 29.43
C LEU A 92 7.30 32.58 29.65
N ALA A 93 8.08 32.87 28.61
CA ALA A 93 9.20 33.80 28.68
C ALA A 93 8.76 35.25 28.94
N LYS A 94 7.56 35.64 28.47
CA LYS A 94 6.98 36.98 28.73
C LYS A 94 6.38 37.12 30.14
N ARG A 95 6.15 36.02 30.86
CA ARG A 95 5.51 36.08 32.18
C ARG A 95 6.45 36.74 33.20
N PRO A 96 5.93 37.61 34.07
CA PRO A 96 6.70 38.16 35.18
C PRO A 96 7.24 37.04 36.08
N ILE A 97 8.49 37.18 36.52
CA ILE A 97 9.11 36.23 37.46
C ILE A 97 8.51 36.46 38.85
N ALA A 98 7.99 35.41 39.46
CA ALA A 98 7.51 35.48 40.85
C ALA A 98 8.68 35.87 41.77
N LYS A 99 8.57 37.04 42.40
CA LYS A 99 9.49 37.41 43.48
C LYS A 99 9.15 36.52 44.68
N GLY A 100 10.07 35.64 45.04
CA GLY A 100 9.88 34.69 46.14
C GLY A 100 9.55 35.39 47.47
N VAL A 101 9.11 34.61 48.46
CA VAL A 101 8.63 35.10 49.76
C VAL A 101 9.75 35.55 50.71
N LYS A 102 10.90 36.03 50.19
CA LYS A 102 12.03 36.42 51.03
C LYS A 102 11.64 37.65 51.86
N SER A 103 11.35 37.43 53.14
CA SER A 103 11.32 38.48 54.15
C SER A 103 12.73 39.05 54.27
N ILE A 104 12.82 40.38 54.30
CA ILE A 104 14.05 41.09 54.64
C ILE A 104 14.01 41.21 56.16
N ASP A 105 14.77 40.37 56.85
CA ASP A 105 15.03 40.48 58.29
C ASP A 105 16.20 41.45 58.54
#